data_AF-A0A0J0XGL9-F1
#
_entry.id   AF-A0A0J0XGL9-F1
#
_cell.length_a   1.000
_cell.length_b   1.000
_cell.length_c   1.000
_cell.angle_alpha   90.00
_cell.angle_beta   90.00
_cell.angle_gamma   90.00
#
_symmetry.space_group_name_H-M   'P 1'
#
loop_
_entity.id
_entity.type
_entity.pdbx_description
1 polymer ?
#
loop_
_entity_poly.entity_id
_entity_poly.type
_entity_poly.pdbx_seq_one_letter_code
_entity_poly.pdbx_strand_id
1 'polypeptide(L)'
;MSTIMASTSDAAAFYATFQRLKADTADALSHNAPDAAPKLAALRAALAAARPTLPSYDQRSYDTQVRDLETKLAASRADKPKSRFAFKRAPPTGASASAPASASSSRAHSASPASPASPVPPSSAPTPTPTPTPPATTYTLSAHRNRTLTPSDYAGVGSYTLTLSDLADCVVDLRASPGLTSLHARDMRRCVLLAPIMAGSAMLSDMHECAVALGAQQFRLHDSADCALLLHTASMPVVERACKTLTG
;
A
#
# COMPACT_ATOMS: atom_id res chain seq x y z
N MET A 1 8.03 28.88 14.90
CA MET A 1 7.15 28.16 13.95
C MET A 1 6.59 26.95 14.70
N SER A 2 5.36 27.05 15.20
CA SER A 2 4.74 25.99 15.98
C SER A 2 4.31 24.87 15.04
N THR A 3 5.02 23.74 15.08
CA THR A 3 4.53 22.47 14.55
C THR A 3 3.32 22.07 15.38
N ILE A 4 2.13 22.20 14.81
CA ILE A 4 0.90 21.65 15.39
C ILE A 4 1.13 20.13 15.44
N MET A 5 1.32 19.58 16.64
CA MET A 5 1.27 18.14 16.85
C MET A 5 -0.14 17.69 16.46
N ALA A 6 -0.26 17.04 15.30
CA ALA A 6 -1.46 16.34 14.92
C ALA A 6 -1.75 15.27 15.98
N SER A 7 -2.90 15.39 16.65
CA SER A 7 -3.36 14.40 17.61
C SER A 7 -3.57 13.08 16.88
N THR A 8 -2.82 12.04 17.26
CA THR A 8 -2.92 10.69 16.69
C THR A 8 -4.33 10.11 16.82
N SER A 9 -5.08 10.53 17.84
CA SER A 9 -6.49 10.18 18.02
C SER A 9 -7.40 10.72 16.90
N ASP A 10 -7.18 11.96 16.43
CA ASP A 10 -8.00 12.56 15.37
C ASP A 10 -7.71 11.91 14.02
N ALA A 11 -6.44 11.58 13.77
CA ALA A 11 -6.03 10.83 12.59
C ALA A 11 -6.66 9.42 12.55
N ALA A 12 -6.70 8.73 13.69
CA ALA A 12 -7.33 7.41 13.80
C ALA A 12 -8.86 7.47 13.58
N ALA A 13 -9.55 8.47 14.14
CA ALA A 13 -10.98 8.66 13.94
C ALA A 13 -11.32 8.98 12.48
N PHE A 14 -10.51 9.82 11.83
CA PHE A 14 -10.68 10.12 10.42
C PHE A 14 -10.41 8.90 9.53
N TYR A 15 -9.39 8.09 9.83
CA TYR A 15 -9.10 6.86 9.09
C TYR A 15 -10.32 5.94 9.02
N ALA A 16 -10.99 5.69 10.15
CA ALA A 16 -12.19 4.85 10.17
C ALA A 16 -13.32 5.45 9.30
N THR A 17 -13.49 6.76 9.35
CA THR A 17 -14.48 7.48 8.53
C THR A 17 -14.13 7.40 7.04
N PHE A 18 -12.87 7.60 6.69
CA PHE A 18 -12.36 7.51 5.31
C PHE A 18 -12.55 6.11 4.75
N GLN A 19 -12.23 5.06 5.50
CA GLN A 19 -12.40 3.67 5.04
C GLN A 19 -13.86 3.31 4.80
N ARG A 20 -14.76 3.76 5.68
CA ARG A 20 -16.21 3.57 5.47
C ARG A 20 -16.70 4.26 4.20
N LEU A 21 -16.39 5.55 4.02
CA LEU A 21 -16.79 6.31 2.84
C LEU A 21 -16.19 5.73 1.55
N LYS A 22 -14.94 5.27 1.61
CA LYS A 22 -14.27 4.58 0.51
C LYS A 22 -14.99 3.27 0.15
N ALA A 23 -15.35 2.45 1.14
CA ALA A 23 -16.08 1.21 0.92
C ALA A 23 -17.46 1.48 0.29
N ASP A 24 -18.21 2.45 0.81
CA ASP A 24 -19.52 2.85 0.28
C ASP A 24 -19.44 3.36 -1.17
N THR A 25 -18.36 4.08 -1.50
CA THR A 25 -18.11 4.57 -2.86
C THR A 25 -17.70 3.43 -3.80
N ALA A 26 -16.85 2.51 -3.33
CA ALA A 26 -16.42 1.34 -4.10
C ALA A 26 -17.59 0.38 -4.38
N ASP A 27 -18.50 0.21 -3.43
CA ASP A 27 -19.73 -0.58 -3.59
C ASP A 27 -20.72 0.08 -4.58
N ALA A 28 -20.92 1.39 -4.48
CA ALA A 28 -21.71 2.11 -5.47
C ALA A 28 -21.10 2.02 -6.89
N LEU A 29 -19.77 1.99 -6.99
CA LEU A 29 -19.04 1.79 -8.24
C LEU A 29 -19.22 0.38 -8.81
N SER A 30 -19.14 -0.66 -7.99
CA SER A 30 -19.31 -2.06 -8.43
C SER A 30 -20.73 -2.34 -8.94
N HIS A 31 -21.74 -1.75 -8.29
CA HIS A 31 -23.14 -1.85 -8.68
C HIS A 31 -23.57 -0.84 -9.77
N ASN A 32 -22.64 0.00 -10.26
CA ASN A 32 -22.89 1.08 -11.23
C ASN A 32 -24.07 1.98 -10.81
N ALA A 33 -24.16 2.23 -9.51
CA ALA A 33 -25.23 2.99 -8.89
C ALA A 33 -25.07 4.50 -9.22
N PRO A 34 -26.18 5.22 -9.44
CA PRO A 34 -26.13 6.64 -9.83
C PRO A 34 -25.55 7.55 -8.75
N ASP A 35 -25.51 7.08 -7.50
CA ASP A 35 -24.98 7.78 -6.33
C ASP A 35 -23.45 7.61 -6.13
N ALA A 36 -22.76 6.85 -6.97
CA ALA A 36 -21.30 6.68 -6.88
C ALA A 36 -20.55 8.02 -7.00
N ALA A 37 -20.98 8.91 -7.89
CA ALA A 37 -20.37 10.22 -8.08
C ALA A 37 -20.56 11.19 -6.90
N PRO A 38 -21.78 11.38 -6.34
CA PRO A 38 -21.94 12.20 -5.14
C PRO A 38 -21.23 11.60 -3.92
N LYS A 39 -21.18 10.27 -3.76
CA LYS A 39 -20.37 9.62 -2.70
C LYS A 39 -18.88 9.93 -2.81
N LEU A 40 -18.32 9.87 -4.03
CA LEU A 40 -16.93 10.26 -4.27
C LEU A 40 -16.68 11.76 -4.01
N ALA A 41 -17.65 12.63 -4.30
CA ALA A 41 -17.56 14.05 -3.95
C ALA A 41 -17.57 14.27 -2.42
N ALA A 42 -18.42 13.54 -1.69
CA ALA A 42 -18.45 13.56 -0.23
C ALA A 42 -17.13 13.07 0.40
N LEU A 43 -16.55 11.99 -0.14
CA LEU A 43 -15.23 11.48 0.28
C LEU A 43 -14.14 12.56 0.12
N ARG A 44 -14.13 13.30 -1.00
CA ARG A 44 -13.18 14.41 -1.21
C ARG A 44 -13.38 15.55 -0.24
N ALA A 45 -14.64 15.94 0.00
CA ALA A 45 -14.96 17.01 0.93
C ALA A 45 -14.52 16.64 2.36
N ALA A 46 -14.77 15.39 2.77
CA ALA A 46 -14.32 14.87 4.07
C ALA A 46 -12.79 14.88 4.19
N LEU A 47 -12.07 14.44 3.14
CA LEU A 47 -10.60 14.52 3.12
C LEU A 47 -10.11 15.97 3.23
N ALA A 48 -10.67 16.88 2.44
CA ALA A 48 -10.31 18.30 2.45
C ALA A 48 -10.48 18.93 3.84
N ALA A 49 -11.57 18.60 4.55
CA ALA A 49 -11.82 19.08 5.90
C ALA A 49 -10.84 18.52 6.94
N ALA A 50 -10.38 17.27 6.76
CA ALA A 50 -9.44 16.62 7.67
C ALA A 50 -7.96 16.87 7.35
N ARG A 51 -7.60 17.38 6.16
CA ARG A 51 -6.21 17.68 5.79
C ARG A 51 -5.39 18.42 6.86
N PRO A 52 -5.89 19.49 7.53
CA PRO A 52 -5.07 20.22 8.51
C PRO A 52 -4.72 19.41 9.76
N THR A 53 -5.49 18.36 10.08
CA THR A 53 -5.27 17.51 11.26
C THR A 53 -4.53 16.22 10.93
N LEU A 54 -4.30 15.93 9.65
CA LEU A 54 -3.69 14.68 9.19
C LEU A 54 -2.18 14.80 8.97
N PRO A 55 -1.39 13.78 9.31
CA PRO A 55 0.00 13.67 8.91
C PRO A 55 0.19 13.78 7.38
N SER A 56 1.29 14.39 6.94
CA SER A 56 1.57 14.59 5.50
C SER A 56 1.67 13.28 4.71
N TYR A 57 2.02 12.17 5.38
CA TYR A 57 2.04 10.84 4.80
C TYR A 57 0.63 10.33 4.51
N ASP A 58 -0.26 10.41 5.50
CA ASP A 58 -1.65 9.97 5.37
C ASP A 58 -2.39 10.79 4.32
N GLN A 59 -2.17 12.10 4.26
CA GLN A 59 -2.70 12.96 3.19
C GLN A 59 -2.36 12.43 1.79
N ARG A 60 -1.08 12.10 1.57
CA ARG A 60 -0.61 11.54 0.29
C ARG A 60 -1.26 10.19 -0.01
N SER A 61 -1.34 9.32 0.99
CA SER A 61 -1.98 8.00 0.87
C SER A 61 -3.45 8.11 0.49
N TYR A 62 -4.22 8.97 1.17
CA TYR A 62 -5.63 9.19 0.89
C TYR A 62 -5.86 9.84 -0.47
N ASP A 63 -5.03 10.83 -0.86
CA ASP A 63 -5.08 11.47 -2.18
C ASP A 63 -4.90 10.43 -3.32
N THR A 64 -3.95 9.50 -3.17
CA THR A 64 -3.74 8.40 -4.15
C THR A 64 -4.97 7.50 -4.25
N GLN A 65 -5.60 7.14 -3.12
CA GLN A 65 -6.77 6.26 -3.10
C GLN A 65 -8.01 6.93 -3.72
N VAL A 66 -8.21 8.22 -3.47
CA VAL A 66 -9.29 8.99 -4.11
C VAL A 66 -9.10 9.03 -5.62
N ARG A 67 -7.88 9.27 -6.11
CA ARG A 67 -7.57 9.27 -7.55
C ARG A 67 -7.84 7.93 -8.21
N ASP A 68 -7.53 6.81 -7.56
CA ASP A 68 -7.85 5.48 -8.09
C ASP A 68 -9.37 5.28 -8.27
N LEU A 69 -10.18 5.71 -7.30
CA LEU A 69 -11.65 5.67 -7.42
C LEU A 69 -12.17 6.59 -8.55
N GLU A 70 -11.56 7.75 -8.75
CA GLU A 70 -11.87 8.65 -9.87
C GLU A 70 -11.65 7.98 -11.22
N THR A 71 -10.50 7.34 -11.39
CA THR A 71 -10.15 6.63 -12.61
C THR A 71 -11.15 5.49 -12.88
N LYS A 72 -11.54 4.74 -11.84
CA LYS A 72 -12.56 3.67 -11.96
C LYS A 72 -13.94 4.21 -12.34
N LEU A 73 -14.36 5.34 -11.76
CA LEU A 73 -15.62 6.00 -12.13
C LEU A 73 -15.62 6.49 -13.58
N ALA A 74 -14.48 7.01 -14.05
CA ALA A 74 -14.34 7.47 -15.42
C ALA A 74 -14.39 6.30 -16.42
N ALA A 75 -13.71 5.20 -16.11
CA ALA A 75 -13.73 3.99 -16.93
C ALA A 75 -15.15 3.38 -17.05
N SER A 76 -15.87 3.24 -15.93
CA SER A 76 -17.22 2.66 -15.93
C SER A 76 -18.26 3.50 -16.69
N ARG A 77 -18.01 4.81 -16.85
CA ARG A 77 -18.83 5.71 -17.68
C ARG A 77 -18.50 5.61 -19.16
N ALA A 78 -17.24 5.34 -19.52
CA ALA A 78 -16.80 5.18 -20.91
C ALA A 78 -17.34 3.88 -21.53
N ASP A 79 -17.51 2.82 -20.74
CA ASP A 79 -17.95 1.49 -21.19
C ASP A 79 -19.47 1.32 -21.40
N LYS A 80 -20.29 2.37 -21.27
CA LYS A 80 -21.75 2.27 -21.57
C LYS A 80 -22.02 2.49 -23.07
N PRO A 81 -22.34 1.45 -23.88
CA PRO A 81 -22.82 1.67 -25.24
C PRO A 81 -24.18 2.38 -25.21
N LYS A 82 -24.26 3.51 -25.92
CA LYS A 82 -25.48 4.31 -26.07
C LYS A 82 -26.57 3.44 -26.71
N SER A 83 -27.60 3.09 -25.94
CA SER A 83 -28.82 2.45 -26.43
C SER A 83 -29.42 3.28 -27.57
N ARG A 84 -29.18 2.86 -28.82
CA ARG A 84 -29.88 3.39 -29.98
C ARG A 84 -31.23 2.69 -30.05
N PHE A 85 -32.26 3.41 -29.64
CA PHE A 85 -33.67 3.11 -29.88
C PHE A 85 -33.86 2.58 -31.31
N ALA A 86 -34.15 1.28 -31.44
CA ALA A 86 -34.52 0.66 -32.71
C ALA A 86 -36.03 0.42 -32.70
N PHE A 87 -36.76 1.18 -33.53
CA PHE A 87 -38.16 0.93 -33.81
C PHE A 87 -38.30 -0.39 -34.59
N LYS A 88 -39.04 -1.36 -34.04
CA LYS A 88 -39.36 -2.63 -34.69
C LYS A 88 -40.57 -2.46 -35.62
N ARG A 89 -40.45 -2.91 -36.88
CA ARG A 89 -41.58 -3.41 -37.71
C ARG A 89 -41.21 -4.75 -38.33
N ALA A 90 -42.19 -5.64 -38.40
CA ALA A 90 -42.12 -7.08 -38.68
C ALA A 90 -42.51 -7.41 -40.17
N PRO A 91 -42.36 -8.67 -40.64
CA PRO A 91 -42.04 -9.09 -42.02
C PRO A 91 -43.28 -9.60 -42.83
N PRO A 92 -43.16 -10.20 -44.04
CA PRO A 92 -42.77 -11.63 -44.19
C PRO A 92 -42.05 -12.08 -45.50
N THR A 93 -41.38 -13.26 -45.41
CA THR A 93 -41.22 -14.37 -46.41
C THR A 93 -40.51 -14.11 -47.76
N GLY A 94 -39.62 -14.95 -48.30
CA GLY A 94 -39.26 -16.35 -48.00
C GLY A 94 -38.10 -16.86 -48.90
N ALA A 95 -37.84 -18.16 -48.78
CA ALA A 95 -36.67 -18.98 -49.15
C ALA A 95 -36.17 -18.96 -50.62
N SER A 96 -34.87 -19.21 -50.84
CA SER A 96 -34.31 -20.54 -51.19
C SER A 96 -32.88 -20.44 -51.79
N ALA A 97 -32.15 -21.56 -51.77
CA ALA A 97 -30.71 -21.69 -51.93
C ALA A 97 -30.22 -22.13 -53.34
N SER A 98 -28.91 -21.90 -53.57
CA SER A 98 -27.93 -22.69 -54.37
C SER A 98 -27.73 -22.44 -55.89
N ALA A 99 -26.59 -21.79 -56.22
CA ALA A 99 -25.50 -21.99 -57.23
C ALA A 99 -25.72 -22.78 -58.56
N PRO A 100 -24.84 -22.73 -59.62
CA PRO A 100 -23.43 -22.27 -59.69
C PRO A 100 -22.92 -21.55 -60.99
N ALA A 101 -21.63 -21.15 -60.96
CA ALA A 101 -20.60 -21.05 -62.04
C ALA A 101 -20.79 -20.01 -63.18
N SER A 102 -19.77 -19.31 -63.74
CA SER A 102 -18.30 -19.34 -63.62
C SER A 102 -17.65 -18.14 -64.35
N ALA A 103 -16.36 -17.89 -64.03
CA ALA A 103 -15.30 -17.18 -64.78
C ALA A 103 -15.37 -15.62 -64.84
N SER A 104 -14.28 -14.86 -64.66
CA SER A 104 -12.88 -15.12 -65.02
C SER A 104 -11.87 -14.16 -64.34
N SER A 105 -10.67 -14.71 -64.04
CA SER A 105 -9.30 -14.14 -64.19
C SER A 105 -8.86 -12.93 -63.32
N SER A 106 -7.64 -12.81 -62.76
CA SER A 106 -6.40 -13.60 -62.80
C SER A 106 -5.31 -13.00 -61.87
N ARG A 107 -4.43 -13.87 -61.33
CA ARG A 107 -2.98 -13.71 -60.97
C ARG A 107 -2.56 -12.59 -59.99
N ALA A 108 -2.15 -12.87 -58.75
CA ALA A 108 -0.89 -13.48 -58.29
C ALA A 108 0.39 -12.69 -58.66
N HIS A 109 0.89 -11.86 -57.73
CA HIS A 109 2.29 -11.50 -57.63
C HIS A 109 2.75 -11.32 -56.18
N SER A 110 3.93 -11.87 -55.94
CA SER A 110 4.69 -11.95 -54.70
C SER A 110 5.33 -10.62 -54.28
N ALA A 111 5.82 -10.63 -53.04
CA ALA A 111 6.86 -9.78 -52.46
C ALA A 111 6.51 -8.29 -52.23
N SER A 112 6.22 -7.96 -50.97
CA SER A 112 6.24 -6.59 -50.48
C SER A 112 7.58 -6.33 -49.78
N PRO A 113 8.35 -5.32 -50.21
CA PRO A 113 9.66 -5.00 -49.66
C PRO A 113 9.57 -4.07 -48.45
N ALA A 114 10.53 -4.26 -47.53
CA ALA A 114 10.83 -3.39 -46.41
C ALA A 114 11.24 -1.98 -46.85
N SER A 115 10.82 -0.96 -46.08
CA SER A 115 11.42 0.39 -45.96
C SER A 115 10.57 1.23 -44.97
N PRO A 116 11.10 2.34 -44.40
CA PRO A 116 12.43 2.55 -43.86
C PRO A 116 12.39 3.12 -42.42
N ALA A 117 13.49 2.91 -41.70
CA ALA A 117 13.74 3.47 -40.37
C ALA A 117 13.76 5.02 -40.40
N SER A 118 13.07 5.63 -39.43
CA SER A 118 13.17 7.05 -39.14
C SER A 118 14.28 7.28 -38.09
N PRO A 119 15.16 8.28 -38.28
CA PRO A 119 16.27 8.55 -37.37
C PRO A 119 15.80 9.35 -36.16
N VAL A 120 15.91 8.73 -34.96
CA VAL A 120 15.76 9.42 -33.68
C VAL A 120 17.09 10.07 -33.28
N PRO A 121 17.12 11.37 -32.95
CA PRO A 121 18.34 12.07 -32.52
C PRO A 121 18.78 11.61 -31.11
N PRO A 122 20.09 11.63 -30.79
CA PRO A 122 20.59 11.29 -29.46
C PRO A 122 20.30 12.44 -28.48
N SER A 123 19.21 12.33 -27.72
CA SER A 123 18.99 13.19 -26.55
C SER A 123 19.62 12.51 -25.33
N SER A 124 20.80 12.98 -24.98
CA SER A 124 21.52 12.67 -23.76
C SER A 124 20.71 13.11 -22.53
N ALA A 125 19.80 12.25 -22.06
CA ALA A 125 19.23 12.36 -20.73
C ALA A 125 20.16 11.65 -19.74
N PRO A 126 20.61 12.30 -18.66
CA PRO A 126 21.41 11.64 -17.64
C PRO A 126 20.55 10.56 -16.95
N THR A 127 20.95 9.31 -17.14
CA THR A 127 20.55 8.19 -16.29
C THR A 127 20.71 8.61 -14.83
N PRO A 128 19.69 8.54 -13.96
CA PRO A 128 19.91 8.70 -12.54
C PRO A 128 20.80 7.54 -12.11
N THR A 129 22.07 7.86 -11.87
CA THR A 129 23.02 7.01 -11.17
C THR A 129 22.30 6.38 -9.99
N PRO A 130 22.22 5.04 -9.86
CA PRO A 130 21.79 4.44 -8.60
C PRO A 130 22.79 4.94 -7.56
N THR A 131 22.33 5.85 -6.71
CA THR A 131 23.09 6.26 -5.54
C THR A 131 23.47 4.96 -4.83
N PRO A 132 24.77 4.70 -4.57
CA PRO A 132 25.17 3.49 -3.88
C PRO A 132 24.54 3.54 -2.50
N THR A 133 23.46 2.77 -2.32
CA THR A 133 22.88 2.49 -1.02
C THR A 133 24.03 1.94 -0.17
N PRO A 134 24.41 2.58 0.94
CA PRO A 134 25.44 2.01 1.81
C PRO A 134 25.01 0.60 2.21
N PRO A 135 25.95 -0.36 2.33
CA PRO A 135 25.60 -1.73 2.67
C PRO A 135 24.82 -1.73 3.98
N ALA A 136 23.53 -2.04 3.90
CA ALA A 136 22.67 -2.13 5.07
C ALA A 136 23.13 -3.35 5.87
N THR A 137 23.90 -3.10 6.91
CA THR A 137 24.42 -4.19 7.75
C THR A 137 23.22 -4.81 8.47
N THR A 138 23.13 -6.13 8.49
CA THR A 138 22.01 -6.83 9.14
C THR A 138 22.56 -7.69 10.27
N TYR A 139 22.04 -7.48 11.47
CA TYR A 139 22.36 -8.28 12.65
C TYR A 139 21.17 -9.18 12.99
N THR A 140 21.44 -10.37 13.53
CA THR A 140 20.40 -11.32 13.91
C THR A 140 20.66 -11.82 15.33
N LEU A 141 19.63 -11.81 16.15
CA LEU A 141 19.59 -12.47 17.45
C LEU A 141 18.48 -13.50 17.43
N SER A 142 18.80 -14.76 17.68
CA SER A 142 17.81 -15.83 17.64
C SER A 142 17.99 -16.90 18.70
N ALA A 143 16.94 -17.68 18.96
CA ALA A 143 16.98 -18.88 19.81
C ALA A 143 17.47 -18.63 21.25
N HIS A 144 17.05 -17.51 21.86
CA HIS A 144 17.36 -17.22 23.26
C HIS A 144 16.13 -17.44 24.16
N ARG A 145 16.40 -17.80 25.41
CA ARG A 145 15.42 -17.99 26.46
C ARG A 145 15.90 -17.36 27.77
N ASN A 146 15.00 -16.77 28.56
CA ASN A 146 15.30 -16.29 29.92
C ASN A 146 16.52 -15.35 30.00
N ARG A 147 16.70 -14.47 29.00
CA ARG A 147 17.89 -13.62 28.87
C ARG A 147 17.54 -12.17 28.59
N THR A 148 18.37 -11.27 29.09
CA THR A 148 18.37 -9.87 28.68
C THR A 148 19.33 -9.69 27.50
N LEU A 149 18.80 -9.21 26.38
CA LEU A 149 19.54 -8.90 25.15
C LEU A 149 19.66 -7.38 25.02
N THR A 150 20.84 -6.92 24.67
CA THR A 150 21.26 -5.51 24.63
C THR A 150 22.07 -5.25 23.36
N PRO A 151 22.40 -3.98 23.04
CA PRO A 151 23.26 -3.67 21.89
C PRO A 151 24.70 -4.16 22.05
N SER A 152 25.09 -4.71 23.20
CA SER A 152 26.39 -5.35 23.37
C SER A 152 26.40 -6.80 22.86
N ASP A 153 25.22 -7.41 22.70
CA ASP A 153 25.07 -8.79 22.21
C ASP A 153 25.22 -8.90 20.68
N TYR A 154 25.25 -7.74 19.99
CA TYR A 154 25.51 -7.63 18.57
C TYR A 154 26.33 -6.36 18.29
N ALA A 155 27.35 -6.41 17.45
CA ALA A 155 28.24 -5.26 17.24
C ALA A 155 27.63 -4.21 16.28
N GLY A 156 26.49 -3.63 16.64
CA GLY A 156 25.72 -2.70 15.80
C GLY A 156 26.45 -1.38 15.52
N VAL A 157 27.17 -1.31 14.40
CA VAL A 157 27.86 -0.09 13.94
C VAL A 157 27.19 0.48 12.69
N GLY A 158 27.08 1.81 12.61
CA GLY A 158 26.52 2.51 11.46
C GLY A 158 25.01 2.35 11.35
N SER A 159 24.46 2.50 10.15
CA SER A 159 23.05 2.23 9.86
C SER A 159 22.83 0.74 9.63
N TYR A 160 21.90 0.13 10.37
CA TYR A 160 21.66 -1.32 10.29
C TYR A 160 20.21 -1.73 10.48
N THR A 161 19.94 -2.97 10.08
CA THR A 161 18.71 -3.72 10.33
C THR A 161 18.98 -4.75 11.43
N LEU A 162 18.06 -4.91 12.37
CA LEU A 162 18.12 -5.96 13.39
C LEU A 162 16.96 -6.94 13.18
N THR A 163 17.29 -8.23 13.16
CA THR A 163 16.31 -9.32 13.13
C THR A 163 16.31 -10.06 14.46
N LEU A 164 15.16 -10.17 15.09
CA LEU A 164 14.91 -10.94 16.30
C LEU A 164 14.03 -12.14 15.94
N SER A 165 14.42 -13.35 16.35
CA SER A 165 13.58 -14.53 16.08
C SER A 165 13.68 -15.61 17.14
N ASP A 166 12.60 -16.36 17.38
CA ASP A 166 12.60 -17.50 18.32
C ASP A 166 13.14 -17.07 19.71
N LEU A 167 12.47 -16.10 20.33
CA LEU A 167 12.81 -15.59 21.66
C LEU A 167 11.67 -15.89 22.64
N ALA A 168 11.97 -16.44 23.82
CA ALA A 168 10.95 -16.55 24.86
C ALA A 168 11.46 -16.17 26.24
N ASP A 169 10.61 -15.52 27.04
CA ASP A 169 10.96 -15.07 28.39
C ASP A 169 12.19 -14.12 28.40
N CYS A 170 12.34 -13.30 27.34
CA CYS A 170 13.49 -12.42 27.15
C CYS A 170 13.12 -10.95 27.34
N VAL A 171 14.10 -10.16 27.81
CA VAL A 171 14.03 -8.69 27.80
C VAL A 171 15.00 -8.19 26.74
N VAL A 172 14.51 -7.55 25.70
CA VAL A 172 15.31 -7.00 24.61
C VAL A 172 15.35 -5.48 24.76
N ASP A 173 16.45 -4.95 25.28
CA ASP A 173 16.65 -3.51 25.49
C ASP A 173 17.59 -2.95 24.43
N LEU A 174 17.03 -2.29 23.43
CA LEU A 174 17.72 -1.67 22.30
C LEU A 174 17.77 -0.15 22.41
N ARG A 175 17.42 0.45 23.55
CA ARG A 175 17.31 1.92 23.66
C ARG A 175 18.61 2.66 23.30
N ALA A 176 19.76 2.01 23.54
CA ALA A 176 21.09 2.52 23.19
C ALA A 176 21.56 2.14 21.76
N SER A 177 20.65 2.12 20.79
CA SER A 177 20.90 1.70 19.40
C SER A 177 20.69 2.84 18.38
N PRO A 178 21.57 3.85 18.31
CA PRO A 178 21.39 5.04 17.46
C PRO A 178 21.43 4.76 15.95
N GLY A 179 21.90 3.58 15.55
CA GLY A 179 22.02 3.14 14.16
C GLY A 179 20.89 2.25 13.64
N LEU A 180 19.95 1.88 14.51
CA LEU A 180 18.86 0.98 14.13
C LEU A 180 17.87 1.71 13.23
N THR A 181 17.78 1.30 11.97
CA THR A 181 16.84 1.87 11.00
C THR A 181 15.67 0.95 10.68
N SER A 182 15.85 -0.35 10.82
CA SER A 182 14.80 -1.35 10.58
C SER A 182 14.85 -2.43 11.64
N LEU A 183 13.70 -2.74 12.23
CA LEU A 183 13.55 -3.81 13.21
C LEU A 183 12.57 -4.85 12.68
N HIS A 184 13.04 -6.07 12.52
CA HIS A 184 12.20 -7.21 12.23
C HIS A 184 12.17 -8.14 13.44
N ALA A 185 11.00 -8.47 13.96
CA ALA A 185 10.87 -9.42 15.05
C ALA A 185 9.81 -10.47 14.70
N ARG A 186 10.13 -11.75 14.91
CA ARG A 186 9.20 -12.86 14.65
C ARG A 186 9.29 -13.91 15.74
N ASP A 187 8.19 -14.61 16.02
CA ASP A 187 8.16 -15.76 16.95
C ASP A 187 8.76 -15.38 18.32
N MET A 188 8.07 -14.48 19.01
CA MET A 188 8.46 -14.04 20.35
C MET A 188 7.34 -14.31 21.36
N ARG A 189 7.69 -14.87 22.51
CA ARG A 189 6.73 -15.29 23.55
C ARG A 189 7.11 -14.76 24.92
N ARG A 190 6.20 -14.07 25.61
CA ARG A 190 6.46 -13.50 26.96
C ARG A 190 7.72 -12.64 27.00
N CYS A 191 7.93 -11.81 25.98
CA CYS A 191 9.10 -10.95 25.84
C CYS A 191 8.75 -9.48 26.07
N VAL A 192 9.73 -8.72 26.56
CA VAL A 192 9.65 -7.25 26.61
C VAL A 192 10.64 -6.68 25.60
N LEU A 193 10.17 -5.84 24.68
CA LEU A 193 10.99 -5.22 23.63
C LEU A 193 10.98 -3.70 23.80
N LEU A 194 12.13 -3.12 24.14
CA LEU A 194 12.33 -1.68 24.24
C LEU A 194 13.25 -1.25 23.10
N ALA A 195 12.80 -0.39 22.20
CA ALA A 195 13.60 0.11 21.10
C ALA A 195 13.53 1.64 21.00
N PRO A 196 14.53 2.30 20.38
CA PRO A 196 14.53 3.74 20.25
C PRO A 196 13.48 4.18 19.21
N ILE A 197 13.30 5.49 19.07
CA ILE A 197 12.58 6.05 17.92
C ILE A 197 13.49 5.91 16.70
N MET A 198 13.17 4.98 15.80
CA MET A 198 13.91 4.76 14.56
C MET A 198 13.35 5.56 13.40
N ALA A 199 14.24 6.01 12.52
CA ALA A 199 13.88 6.73 11.31
C ALA A 199 13.29 5.83 10.20
N GLY A 200 13.25 4.51 10.38
CA GLY A 200 12.66 3.60 9.40
C GLY A 200 11.47 2.82 9.96
N SER A 201 11.45 1.51 9.75
CA SER A 201 10.27 0.67 9.98
C SER A 201 10.48 -0.40 11.03
N ALA A 202 9.38 -0.78 11.69
CA ALA A 202 9.33 -1.93 12.57
C ALA A 202 8.23 -2.89 12.09
N MET A 203 8.60 -4.15 11.84
CA MET A 203 7.69 -5.20 11.42
C MET A 203 7.80 -6.39 12.37
N LEU A 204 6.72 -6.62 13.11
CA LEU A 204 6.62 -7.64 14.14
C LEU A 204 5.59 -8.70 13.70
N SER A 205 5.87 -9.97 13.99
CA SER A 205 4.99 -11.10 13.68
C SER A 205 5.06 -12.22 14.71
N ASP A 206 3.98 -12.99 14.85
CA ASP A 206 3.94 -14.14 15.76
C ASP A 206 4.41 -13.78 17.19
N MET A 207 3.86 -12.67 17.70
CA MET A 207 4.15 -12.16 19.04
C MET A 207 3.04 -12.60 19.99
N HIS A 208 3.39 -13.26 21.11
CA HIS A 208 2.43 -13.73 22.11
C HIS A 208 2.82 -13.25 23.50
N GLU A 209 1.87 -12.64 24.23
CA GLU A 209 2.08 -12.16 25.61
C GLU A 209 3.27 -11.18 25.73
N CYS A 210 3.52 -10.36 24.70
CA CYS A 210 4.67 -9.46 24.66
C CYS A 210 4.32 -8.01 25.01
N ALA A 211 5.27 -7.29 25.60
CA ALA A 211 5.19 -5.85 25.78
C ALA A 211 6.21 -5.17 24.86
N VAL A 212 5.79 -4.22 24.04
CA VAL A 212 6.64 -3.56 23.04
C VAL A 212 6.56 -2.05 23.20
N ALA A 213 7.70 -1.40 23.36
CA ALA A 213 7.82 0.06 23.37
C ALA A 213 8.85 0.52 22.34
N LEU A 214 8.41 1.23 21.30
CA LEU A 214 9.30 1.73 20.24
C LEU A 214 8.69 2.92 19.50
N GLY A 215 9.53 3.63 18.72
CA GLY A 215 9.03 4.57 17.71
C GLY A 215 9.52 4.20 16.33
N ALA A 216 8.69 4.36 15.30
CA ALA A 216 9.05 4.09 13.91
C ALA A 216 8.22 4.94 12.93
N GLN A 217 8.76 5.24 11.75
CA GLN A 217 7.98 5.89 10.69
C GLN A 217 6.84 5.00 10.19
N GLN A 218 7.09 3.69 10.11
CA GLN A 218 6.12 2.68 9.72
C GLN A 218 6.13 1.54 10.73
N PHE A 219 4.94 1.14 11.20
CA PHE A 219 4.79 0.01 12.11
C PHE A 219 3.79 -0.99 11.55
N ARG A 220 4.18 -2.27 11.56
CA ARG A 220 3.33 -3.41 11.17
C ARG A 220 3.41 -4.48 12.25
N LEU A 221 2.28 -4.90 12.78
CA LEU A 221 2.13 -6.06 13.64
C LEU A 221 1.08 -6.99 13.03
N HIS A 222 1.48 -8.23 12.78
CA HIS A 222 0.60 -9.26 12.21
C HIS A 222 0.69 -10.56 13.00
N ASP A 223 -0.37 -11.38 12.91
CA ASP A 223 -0.46 -12.71 13.53
C ASP A 223 0.00 -12.74 15.00
N SER A 224 -0.46 -11.81 15.82
CA SER A 224 -0.01 -11.63 17.20
C SER A 224 -1.19 -11.57 18.16
N ALA A 225 -0.97 -11.99 19.41
CA ALA A 225 -2.00 -12.06 20.45
C ALA A 225 -1.49 -11.59 21.81
N ASP A 226 -2.39 -11.00 22.60
CA ASP A 226 -2.13 -10.57 23.98
C ASP A 226 -0.89 -9.67 24.14
N CYS A 227 -0.63 -8.81 23.16
CA CYS A 227 0.48 -7.86 23.24
C CYS A 227 0.03 -6.48 23.74
N ALA A 228 0.90 -5.83 24.52
CA ALA A 228 0.77 -4.43 24.90
C ALA A 228 1.77 -3.59 24.10
N LEU A 229 1.29 -2.58 23.37
CA LEU A 229 2.12 -1.74 22.52
C LEU A 229 2.13 -0.31 23.06
N LEU A 230 3.31 0.24 23.27
CA LEU A 230 3.57 1.68 23.45
C LEU A 230 4.29 2.17 22.19
N LEU A 231 3.54 2.81 21.29
CA LEU A 231 4.02 3.12 19.95
C LEU A 231 4.01 4.62 19.66
N HIS A 232 5.16 5.13 19.23
CA HIS A 232 5.24 6.43 18.57
C HIS A 232 5.40 6.24 17.06
N THR A 233 4.45 6.69 16.25
CA THR A 233 4.55 6.57 14.80
C THR A 233 3.99 7.77 14.07
N ALA A 234 4.65 8.13 12.97
CA ALA A 234 4.26 9.25 12.12
C ALA A 234 3.15 8.92 11.12
N SER A 235 2.80 7.63 10.98
CA SER A 235 1.75 7.12 10.10
C SER A 235 0.80 6.21 10.87
N MET A 236 -0.36 5.91 10.29
CA MET A 236 -1.29 4.94 10.89
C MET A 236 -0.64 3.55 11.00
N PRO A 237 -0.48 2.98 12.21
CA PRO A 237 0.10 1.65 12.37
C PRO A 237 -0.85 0.58 11.85
N VAL A 238 -0.30 -0.46 11.23
CA VAL A 238 -1.07 -1.64 10.82
C VAL A 238 -0.95 -2.68 11.93
N VAL A 239 -2.01 -2.83 12.72
CA VAL A 239 -2.06 -3.78 13.84
C VAL A 239 -3.20 -4.76 13.63
N GLU A 240 -2.89 -6.03 13.48
CA GLU A 240 -3.87 -7.09 13.28
C GLU A 240 -4.10 -7.90 14.58
N ARG A 241 -5.38 -7.94 15.02
CA ARG A 241 -5.96 -8.69 16.15
C ARG A 241 -5.33 -8.50 17.55
N ALA A 242 -6.21 -8.64 18.56
CA ALA A 242 -5.97 -8.92 19.99
C ALA A 242 -4.94 -8.10 20.79
N CYS A 243 -4.31 -7.07 20.22
CA CYS A 243 -3.31 -6.26 20.91
C CYS A 243 -3.90 -4.96 21.46
N LYS A 244 -3.50 -4.59 22.69
CA LYS A 244 -3.83 -3.31 23.30
C LYS A 244 -2.77 -2.30 22.89
N THR A 245 -3.16 -1.31 22.09
CA THR A 245 -2.26 -0.28 21.58
C THR A 245 -2.47 1.03 22.34
N LEU A 246 -1.40 1.54 22.96
CA LEU A 246 -1.31 2.87 23.52
C LEU A 246 -0.41 3.72 22.60
N THR A 247 -0.98 4.74 21.98
CA THR A 247 -0.27 5.68 21.11
C THR A 247 -0.09 7.01 21.83
N GLY A 248 1.11 7.59 21.74
CA GLY A 248 1.47 8.87 22.38
C GLY A 248 2.36 9.76 21.52
#